data_AF-A0A2V5MHL9-F1
#
_entry.id   AF-A0A2V5MHL9-F1
#
_cell.length_a   1.000
_cell.length_b   1.000
_cell.length_c   1.000
_cell.angle_alpha   90.00
_cell.angle_beta   90.00
_cell.angle_gamma   90.00
#
_symmetry.space_group_name_H-M   'P 1'
#
loop_
_entity.id
_entity.type
_entity.pdbx_description
1 polymer ?
#
loop_
_entity_poly.entity_id
_entity_poly.type
_entity_poly.pdbx_seq_one_letter_code
_entity_poly.pdbx_strand_id
1 'polypeptide(L)'
;MDRKTIATYVLLLIIAAAVGSLCVNRSRGRARINLNPYEALGAVAAEETSKLLGDHREIVMVLNDPAGERDPVLEAQLGSFTRTLKRIGKLAISATERVNMDALARMRSGGTMPPDQFAAMKAKYPRADAFVLFIGFPMLPPSEADALKAGKTKFVVISAALPGYRELLKTGVIHLAVVPKLETTNIGTAQPKSLRDWFDREYDIVTPATADRLSF
;
A
#
# COMPACT_ATOMS: atom_id res chain seq x y z
N MET A 1 1.68 60.80 -25.94
CA MET A 1 2.09 59.75 -24.98
C MET A 1 3.60 59.72 -24.96
N ASP A 2 4.22 59.99 -23.81
CA ASP A 2 5.67 60.18 -23.74
C ASP A 2 6.42 58.86 -23.91
N ARG A 3 7.60 58.94 -24.53
CA ARG A 3 8.51 57.79 -24.77
C ARG A 3 8.85 57.04 -23.47
N LYS A 4 8.86 57.75 -22.33
CA LYS A 4 9.03 57.19 -20.99
C LYS A 4 7.83 56.33 -20.56
N THR A 5 6.62 56.79 -20.82
CA THR A 5 5.37 56.06 -20.53
C THR A 5 5.28 54.76 -21.33
N ILE A 6 5.66 54.80 -22.60
CA ILE A 6 5.70 53.59 -23.46
C ILE A 6 6.71 52.57 -22.92
N ALA A 7 7.90 53.02 -22.52
CA ALA A 7 8.92 52.13 -21.96
C ALA A 7 8.46 51.45 -20.66
N THR A 8 7.73 52.16 -19.79
CA THR A 8 7.19 51.59 -18.54
C THR A 8 6.17 50.49 -18.80
N TYR A 9 5.26 50.68 -19.76
CA TYR A 9 4.26 49.65 -20.09
C TYR A 9 4.89 48.40 -20.72
N VAL A 10 5.89 48.57 -21.58
CA VAL A 10 6.63 47.44 -22.17
C VAL A 10 7.34 46.64 -21.08
N LEU A 11 7.97 47.31 -20.12
CA LEU A 11 8.65 46.63 -19.02
C LEU A 11 7.67 45.83 -18.14
N LEU A 12 6.50 46.40 -17.81
CA LEU A 12 5.47 45.72 -17.03
C LEU A 12 4.92 44.48 -17.76
N LEU A 13 4.73 44.56 -19.08
CA LEU A 13 4.29 43.43 -19.89
C LEU A 13 5.31 42.29 -19.91
N ILE A 14 6.60 42.61 -20.00
CA ILE A 14 7.68 41.61 -19.95
C ILE A 14 7.71 40.90 -18.59
N ILE A 15 7.57 41.66 -17.49
CA ILE A 15 7.54 41.08 -16.14
C ILE A 15 6.30 40.18 -15.97
N ALA A 16 5.13 40.62 -16.42
CA ALA A 16 3.91 39.83 -16.35
C ALA A 16 4.00 38.53 -17.17
N ALA A 17 4.57 38.60 -18.37
CA ALA A 17 4.82 37.43 -19.21
C ALA A 17 5.84 36.47 -18.58
N ALA A 18 6.91 36.99 -17.96
CA ALA A 18 7.90 36.18 -17.26
C ALA A 18 7.31 35.47 -16.04
N VAL A 19 6.52 36.17 -15.23
CA VAL A 19 5.83 35.58 -14.06
C VAL A 19 4.80 34.54 -14.51
N GLY A 20 3.99 34.86 -15.53
CA GLY A 20 3.02 33.93 -16.10
C GLY A 20 3.67 32.65 -16.64
N SER A 21 4.78 32.80 -17.38
CA SER A 21 5.57 31.68 -17.88
C SER A 21 6.16 30.84 -16.74
N LEU A 22 6.69 31.48 -15.70
CA LEU A 22 7.25 30.78 -14.54
C LEU A 22 6.18 30.02 -13.75
N CYS A 23 4.99 30.60 -13.56
CA CYS A 23 3.86 29.92 -12.94
C CYS A 23 3.41 28.70 -13.75
N VAL A 24 3.23 28.86 -15.06
CA VAL A 24 2.82 27.76 -15.95
C VAL A 24 3.88 26.66 -16.00
N ASN A 25 5.16 27.01 -16.05
CA ASN A 25 6.25 26.05 -16.14
C ASN A 25 6.46 25.30 -14.80
N ARG A 26 6.30 26.00 -13.66
CA ARG A 26 6.30 25.35 -12.33
C ARG A 26 5.12 24.40 -12.15
N SER A 27 3.95 24.72 -12.69
CA SER A 27 2.79 23.80 -12.65
C SER A 27 2.91 22.61 -13.60
N ARG A 28 3.68 22.73 -14.69
CA ARG A 28 3.91 21.65 -15.67
C ARG A 28 5.00 20.66 -15.28
N GLY A 29 5.89 21.02 -14.35
CA GLY A 29 7.05 20.21 -13.94
C GLY A 29 6.78 19.13 -12.89
N ARG A 30 5.57 18.99 -12.35
CA ARG A 30 5.26 17.93 -11.38
C ARG A 30 4.93 16.65 -12.16
N ALA A 31 5.91 15.76 -12.31
CA ALA A 31 5.70 14.43 -12.87
C ALA A 31 4.48 13.80 -12.20
N ARG A 32 3.41 13.57 -12.97
CA ARG A 32 2.19 12.94 -12.45
C ARG A 32 2.53 11.50 -12.11
N ILE A 33 2.46 11.13 -10.84
CA ILE A 33 2.62 9.76 -10.40
C ILE A 33 1.54 8.92 -11.11
N ASN A 34 1.95 7.86 -11.80
CA ASN A 34 0.99 6.93 -12.38
C ASN A 34 0.40 6.07 -11.26
N LEU A 35 -0.90 6.25 -10.97
CA LEU A 35 -1.57 5.58 -9.86
C LEU A 35 -2.11 4.18 -10.23
N ASN A 36 -2.13 3.82 -11.52
CA ASN A 36 -2.71 2.57 -12.00
C ASN A 36 -2.13 1.30 -11.32
N PRO A 37 -0.80 1.16 -11.11
CA PRO A 37 -0.27 0.00 -10.40
C PRO A 37 -0.82 -0.14 -8.97
N TYR A 38 -1.02 0.99 -8.28
CA TYR A 38 -1.49 1.01 -6.90
C TYR A 38 -3.00 0.79 -6.80
N GLU A 39 -3.77 1.32 -7.75
CA GLU A 39 -5.18 0.96 -7.87
C GLU A 39 -5.36 -0.53 -8.18
N ALA A 40 -4.52 -1.09 -9.07
CA ALA A 40 -4.50 -2.51 -9.38
C ALA A 40 -4.14 -3.35 -8.14
N LEU A 41 -3.10 -2.95 -7.40
CA LEU A 41 -2.70 -3.56 -6.14
C LEU A 41 -3.86 -3.62 -5.14
N GLY A 42 -4.55 -2.51 -4.93
CA GLY A 42 -5.71 -2.45 -4.04
C GLY A 42 -6.85 -3.37 -4.50
N ALA A 43 -7.21 -3.33 -5.78
CA ALA A 43 -8.31 -4.13 -6.31
C ALA A 43 -8.03 -5.63 -6.20
N VAL A 44 -6.85 -6.08 -6.65
CA VAL A 44 -6.50 -7.50 -6.63
C VAL A 44 -6.30 -8.00 -5.20
N ALA A 45 -5.66 -7.22 -4.33
CA ALA A 45 -5.53 -7.61 -2.93
C ALA A 45 -6.90 -7.79 -2.24
N ALA A 46 -7.91 -6.97 -2.59
CA ALA A 46 -9.28 -7.13 -2.10
C ALA A 46 -9.93 -8.42 -2.62
N GLU A 47 -9.74 -8.75 -3.90
CA GLU A 47 -10.24 -10.00 -4.48
C GLU A 47 -9.60 -11.23 -3.81
N GLU A 48 -8.28 -11.24 -3.64
CA GLU A 48 -7.57 -12.34 -2.99
C GLU A 48 -7.91 -12.45 -1.50
N THR A 49 -8.09 -11.32 -0.80
CA THR A 49 -8.59 -11.30 0.58
C THR A 49 -9.98 -11.92 0.66
N SER A 50 -10.88 -11.57 -0.27
CA SER A 50 -12.22 -12.17 -0.31
C SER A 50 -12.20 -13.66 -0.59
N LYS A 51 -11.33 -14.14 -1.50
CA LYS A 51 -11.17 -15.56 -1.77
C LYS A 51 -10.66 -16.32 -0.55
N LEU A 52 -9.68 -15.75 0.16
CA LEU A 52 -9.12 -16.35 1.37
C LEU A 52 -10.15 -16.47 2.50
N LEU A 53 -10.99 -15.46 2.68
CA LEU A 53 -11.90 -15.34 3.82
C LEU A 53 -13.27 -15.98 3.60
N GLY A 54 -13.70 -16.15 2.34
CA GLY A 54 -15.04 -16.65 2.00
C GLY A 54 -16.13 -15.61 2.30
N ASP A 55 -17.24 -16.06 2.88
CA ASP A 55 -18.44 -15.23 3.09
C ASP A 55 -18.51 -14.67 4.53
N HIS A 56 -18.99 -13.42 4.64
CA HIS A 56 -19.39 -12.70 5.88
C HIS A 56 -18.33 -12.65 6.99
N ARG A 57 -17.19 -12.01 6.71
CA ARG A 57 -16.09 -11.84 7.67
C ARG A 57 -15.82 -10.38 8.01
N GLU A 58 -15.41 -10.13 9.26
CA GLU A 58 -14.94 -8.84 9.74
C GLU A 58 -13.44 -8.68 9.51
N ILE A 59 -13.07 -7.63 8.77
CA ILE A 59 -11.68 -7.31 8.52
C ILE A 59 -11.28 -5.99 9.20
N VAL A 60 -10.09 -5.99 9.77
CA VAL A 60 -9.43 -4.77 10.27
C VAL A 60 -8.31 -4.42 9.30
N MET A 61 -8.39 -3.21 8.73
CA MET A 61 -7.32 -2.67 7.90
C MET A 61 -6.28 -1.98 8.78
N VAL A 62 -5.00 -2.19 8.49
CA VAL A 62 -3.89 -1.64 9.27
C VAL A 62 -2.99 -0.87 8.33
N LEU A 63 -2.86 0.44 8.57
CA LEU A 63 -2.18 1.36 7.69
C LEU A 63 -0.91 1.88 8.35
N ASN A 64 0.15 2.06 7.57
CA ASN A 64 1.26 2.91 7.99
C ASN A 64 0.83 4.38 7.92
N ASP A 65 0.96 5.14 9.01
CA ASP A 65 0.64 6.57 9.06
C ASP A 65 1.93 7.39 9.06
N PRO A 66 2.32 8.00 7.92
CA PRO A 66 3.41 8.95 7.87
C PRO A 66 2.94 10.30 8.43
N ALA A 67 2.73 10.37 9.75
CA ALA A 67 2.55 11.59 10.52
C ALA A 67 1.62 12.67 9.88
N GLY A 68 0.51 12.24 9.29
CA GLY A 68 -0.51 13.14 8.72
C GLY A 68 -0.19 13.74 7.35
N GLU A 69 0.85 13.29 6.65
CA GLU A 69 1.10 13.70 5.26
C GLU A 69 0.18 12.94 4.30
N ARG A 70 -0.40 13.65 3.31
CA ARG A 70 -1.21 13.00 2.28
C ARG A 70 -0.32 12.18 1.37
N ASP A 71 -0.64 10.90 1.24
CA ASP A 71 0.01 9.98 0.32
C ASP A 71 -0.97 9.55 -0.78
N PRO A 72 -0.90 10.15 -1.99
CA PRO A 72 -1.77 9.79 -3.11
C PRO A 72 -1.66 8.33 -3.54
N VAL A 73 -0.51 7.69 -3.30
CA VAL A 73 -0.27 6.28 -3.62
C VAL A 73 -1.08 5.40 -2.69
N LEU A 74 -0.95 5.63 -1.38
CA LEU A 74 -1.74 4.92 -0.37
C LEU A 74 -3.23 5.19 -0.56
N GLU A 75 -3.64 6.44 -0.81
CA GLU A 75 -5.04 6.79 -1.05
C GLU A 75 -5.64 6.05 -2.26
N ALA A 76 -4.90 5.97 -3.38
CA ALA A 76 -5.34 5.23 -4.57
C ALA A 76 -5.51 3.73 -4.28
N GLN A 77 -4.52 3.14 -3.59
CA GLN A 77 -4.53 1.74 -3.21
C GLN A 77 -5.70 1.41 -2.27
N LEU A 78 -5.87 2.17 -1.19
CA LEU A 78 -6.94 1.97 -0.22
C LEU A 78 -8.32 2.21 -0.83
N GLY A 79 -8.46 3.27 -1.63
CA GLY A 79 -9.68 3.57 -2.35
C GLY A 79 -10.10 2.40 -3.25
N SER A 80 -9.15 1.85 -4.02
CA SER A 80 -9.42 0.70 -4.89
C SER A 80 -9.76 -0.59 -4.12
N PHE A 81 -9.03 -0.86 -3.02
CA PHE A 81 -9.29 -1.99 -2.14
C PHE A 81 -10.70 -1.92 -1.54
N THR A 82 -11.06 -0.80 -0.92
CA THR A 82 -12.38 -0.61 -0.31
C THR A 82 -13.50 -0.66 -1.35
N ARG A 83 -13.34 -0.03 -2.53
CA ARG A 83 -14.34 -0.11 -3.60
C ARG A 83 -14.55 -1.55 -4.08
N THR A 84 -13.47 -2.31 -4.21
CA THR A 84 -13.54 -3.70 -4.68
C THR A 84 -14.21 -4.62 -3.67
N LEU A 85 -13.90 -4.49 -2.37
CA LEU A 85 -14.60 -5.24 -1.32
C LEU A 85 -16.09 -4.93 -1.29
N LYS A 86 -16.47 -3.64 -1.39
CA LYS A 86 -17.89 -3.23 -1.45
C LYS A 86 -18.61 -3.85 -2.65
N ARG A 87 -17.96 -3.89 -3.81
CA ARG A 87 -18.50 -4.52 -5.03
C ARG A 87 -18.71 -6.02 -4.87
N ILE A 88 -17.80 -6.71 -4.16
CA ILE A 88 -17.94 -8.15 -3.89
C ILE A 88 -19.07 -8.41 -2.88
N GLY A 89 -19.25 -7.54 -1.89
CA GLY A 89 -20.39 -7.55 -0.97
C GLY A 89 -20.35 -8.61 0.12
N LYS A 90 -19.24 -9.35 0.25
CA LYS A 90 -19.09 -10.48 1.18
C LYS A 90 -18.34 -10.14 2.48
N LEU A 91 -17.59 -9.06 2.49
CA LEU A 91 -16.70 -8.67 3.61
C LEU A 91 -17.06 -7.30 4.14
N ALA A 92 -16.91 -7.10 5.45
CA ALA A 92 -17.09 -5.82 6.11
C ALA A 92 -15.78 -5.33 6.72
N ILE A 93 -15.39 -4.09 6.38
CA ILE A 93 -14.30 -3.40 7.08
C ILE A 93 -14.88 -2.88 8.40
N SER A 94 -14.55 -3.53 9.52
CA SER A 94 -15.04 -3.15 10.84
C SER A 94 -14.24 -1.99 11.44
N ALA A 95 -12.96 -1.91 11.09
CA ALA A 95 -12.08 -0.82 11.52
C ALA A 95 -10.93 -0.56 10.53
N THR A 96 -10.38 0.65 10.63
CA THR A 96 -9.13 1.03 9.98
C THR A 96 -8.22 1.64 11.04
N GLU A 97 -7.14 0.94 11.36
CA GLU A 97 -6.13 1.35 12.31
C GLU A 97 -4.95 2.00 11.61
N ARG A 98 -4.37 3.00 12.27
CA ARG A 98 -3.18 3.71 11.80
C ARG A 98 -2.05 3.44 12.78
N VAL A 99 -0.97 2.89 12.25
CA VAL A 99 0.27 2.61 12.98
C VAL A 99 1.16 3.82 12.81
N ASN A 100 1.41 4.53 13.90
CA ASN A 100 2.34 5.65 13.89
C ASN A 100 3.75 5.10 14.05
N MET A 101 4.60 5.40 13.06
CA MET A 101 6.03 5.11 13.13
C MET A 101 6.83 6.33 12.73
N ASP A 102 7.50 6.92 13.71
CA ASP A 102 8.55 7.89 13.46
C ASP A 102 9.72 7.25 12.67
N ALA A 103 10.65 8.09 12.21
CA ALA A 103 11.79 7.62 11.42
C ALA A 103 12.67 6.60 12.16
N LEU A 104 12.81 6.76 13.49
CA LEU A 104 13.63 5.87 14.32
C LEU A 104 12.95 4.51 14.50
N ALA A 105 11.64 4.49 14.73
CA ALA A 105 10.83 3.30 14.81
C ALA A 105 10.84 2.53 13.47
N ARG A 106 10.74 3.22 12.33
CA ARG A 106 10.87 2.61 11.00
C ARG A 106 12.24 1.98 10.78
N MET A 107 13.32 2.67 11.16
CA MET A 107 14.67 2.14 11.03
C MET A 107 14.89 0.91 11.93
N ARG A 108 14.41 0.94 13.18
CA ARG A 108 14.54 -0.17 14.13
C ARG A 108 13.73 -1.40 13.76
N SER A 109 12.53 -1.21 13.21
CA SER A 109 11.62 -2.28 12.80
C SER A 109 11.89 -2.80 11.39
N GLY A 110 12.80 -2.16 10.64
CA GLY A 110 12.99 -2.45 9.21
C GLY A 110 11.74 -2.15 8.36
N GLY A 111 10.87 -1.24 8.83
CA GLY A 111 9.59 -0.93 8.18
C GLY A 111 8.45 -1.91 8.48
N THR A 112 8.62 -2.81 9.46
CA THR A 112 7.54 -3.65 9.98
C THR A 112 6.71 -2.94 11.03
N MET A 113 5.48 -3.41 11.24
CA MET A 113 4.66 -2.97 12.36
C MET A 113 5.38 -3.26 13.69
N PRO A 114 5.43 -2.32 14.65
CA PRO A 114 5.97 -2.59 15.97
C PRO A 114 5.17 -3.68 16.71
N PRO A 115 5.83 -4.66 17.36
CA PRO A 115 5.15 -5.78 18.01
C PRO A 115 4.16 -5.36 19.12
N ASP A 116 4.48 -4.31 19.86
CA ASP A 116 3.62 -3.73 20.91
C ASP A 116 2.32 -3.15 20.33
N GLN A 117 2.42 -2.42 19.21
CA GLN A 117 1.25 -1.91 18.51
C GLN A 117 0.42 -3.05 17.90
N PHE A 118 1.07 -4.11 17.40
CA PHE A 118 0.38 -5.29 16.88
C PHE A 118 -0.38 -6.05 17.98
N ALA A 119 0.24 -6.25 19.14
CA ALA A 119 -0.41 -6.87 20.29
C ALA A 119 -1.62 -6.05 20.78
N ALA A 120 -1.46 -4.73 20.90
CA ALA A 120 -2.54 -3.82 21.28
C ALA A 120 -3.71 -3.86 20.29
N MET A 121 -3.42 -3.88 18.99
CA MET A 121 -4.42 -4.00 17.94
C MET A 121 -5.19 -5.32 18.02
N LYS A 122 -4.50 -6.45 18.20
CA LYS A 122 -5.17 -7.75 18.37
C LYS A 122 -6.05 -7.78 19.61
N ALA A 123 -5.60 -7.19 20.71
CA ALA A 123 -6.39 -7.08 21.93
C ALA A 123 -7.63 -6.20 21.74
N LYS A 124 -7.53 -5.13 20.94
CA LYS A 124 -8.63 -4.23 20.60
C LYS A 124 -9.69 -4.89 19.69
N TYR A 125 -9.26 -5.79 18.80
CA TYR A 125 -10.14 -6.48 17.84
C TYR A 125 -10.09 -8.01 17.97
N PRO A 126 -10.52 -8.58 19.11
CA PRO A 126 -10.42 -10.02 19.36
C PRO A 126 -11.36 -10.86 18.48
N ARG A 127 -12.35 -10.22 17.84
CA ARG A 127 -13.32 -10.85 16.93
C ARG A 127 -12.96 -10.71 15.45
N ALA A 128 -11.85 -10.02 15.12
CA ALA A 128 -11.44 -9.87 13.74
C ALA A 128 -11.15 -11.25 13.12
N ASP A 129 -11.84 -11.54 12.03
CA ASP A 129 -11.56 -12.72 11.22
C ASP A 129 -10.26 -12.54 10.44
N ALA A 130 -9.93 -11.30 10.07
CA ALA A 130 -8.68 -10.99 9.42
C ALA A 130 -8.13 -9.60 9.75
N PHE A 131 -6.80 -9.52 9.71
CA PHE A 131 -6.07 -8.25 9.63
C PHE A 131 -5.46 -8.14 8.22
N VAL A 132 -5.70 -7.00 7.57
CA VAL A 132 -5.11 -6.65 6.28
C VAL A 132 -4.11 -5.52 6.50
N LEU A 133 -2.83 -5.87 6.47
CA LEU A 133 -1.72 -4.98 6.80
C LEU A 133 -1.17 -4.35 5.53
N PHE A 134 -1.31 -3.02 5.40
CA PHE A 134 -0.64 -2.18 4.41
C PHE A 134 0.72 -1.68 4.95
N ILE A 135 1.36 -2.54 5.74
CA ILE A 135 2.61 -2.34 6.47
C ILE A 135 3.24 -3.73 6.65
N GLY A 136 4.57 -3.80 6.82
CA GLY A 136 5.25 -5.07 7.05
C GLY A 136 4.73 -5.81 8.29
N PHE A 137 4.67 -7.14 8.23
CA PHE A 137 4.27 -7.97 9.36
C PHE A 137 5.31 -7.86 10.49
N PRO A 138 4.89 -7.75 11.77
CA PRO A 138 5.81 -7.58 12.90
C PRO A 138 6.77 -8.77 13.04
N MET A 139 7.98 -8.50 13.52
CA MET A 139 8.88 -9.55 14.01
C MET A 139 8.41 -9.99 15.39
N LEU A 140 7.93 -11.23 15.50
CA LEU A 140 7.36 -11.78 16.72
C LEU A 140 8.30 -12.81 17.36
N PRO A 141 8.30 -12.95 18.70
CA PRO A 141 8.95 -14.07 19.35
C PRO A 141 8.26 -15.40 18.96
N PRO A 142 8.99 -16.54 18.96
CA PRO A 142 8.43 -17.83 18.53
C PRO A 142 7.13 -18.22 19.23
N SER A 143 7.02 -17.97 20.54
CA SER A 143 5.82 -18.27 21.33
C SER A 143 4.58 -17.50 20.86
N GLU A 144 4.74 -16.26 20.38
CA GLU A 144 3.64 -15.48 19.85
C GLU A 144 3.28 -15.91 18.43
N ALA A 145 4.28 -16.22 17.60
CA ALA A 145 4.06 -16.79 16.27
C ALA A 145 3.29 -18.11 16.33
N ASP A 146 3.63 -18.99 17.28
CA ASP A 146 2.91 -20.25 17.53
C ASP A 146 1.46 -20.01 17.95
N ALA A 147 1.22 -19.01 18.81
CA ALA A 147 -0.14 -18.62 19.21
C ALA A 147 -0.96 -18.10 18.01
N LEU A 148 -0.33 -17.37 17.08
CA LEU A 148 -1.00 -16.93 15.85
C LEU A 148 -1.36 -18.10 14.93
N LYS A 149 -0.44 -19.05 14.77
CA LYS A 149 -0.65 -20.25 13.96
C LYS A 149 -1.83 -21.09 14.45
N ALA A 150 -2.00 -21.20 15.77
CA ALA A 150 -3.13 -21.91 16.37
C ALA A 150 -4.47 -21.14 16.26
N GLY A 151 -4.41 -19.84 15.95
CA GLY A 151 -5.56 -18.96 15.82
C GLY A 151 -6.37 -19.19 14.55
N LYS A 152 -7.62 -18.69 14.55
CA LYS A 152 -8.48 -18.69 13.36
C LYS A 152 -8.32 -17.43 12.51
N THR A 153 -7.82 -16.35 13.12
CA THR A 153 -7.60 -15.06 12.46
C THR A 153 -6.60 -15.19 11.32
N LYS A 154 -6.93 -14.59 10.18
CA LYS A 154 -6.10 -14.57 9.00
C LYS A 154 -5.29 -13.28 8.93
N PHE A 155 -4.08 -13.38 8.41
CA PHE A 155 -3.19 -12.24 8.20
C PHE A 155 -2.89 -12.13 6.71
N VAL A 156 -3.33 -11.01 6.14
CA VAL A 156 -3.02 -10.59 4.76
C VAL A 156 -2.05 -9.43 4.84
N VAL A 157 -0.94 -9.52 4.11
CA VAL A 157 0.12 -8.52 4.15
C VAL A 157 0.34 -7.96 2.76
N ILE A 158 0.29 -6.64 2.63
CA ILE A 158 0.48 -5.90 1.40
C ILE A 158 1.64 -4.94 1.64
N SER A 159 2.86 -5.41 1.35
CA SER A 159 4.10 -4.71 1.69
C SER A 159 5.22 -5.13 0.74
N ALA A 160 6.40 -4.52 0.88
CA ALA A 160 7.62 -5.14 0.37
C ALA A 160 7.77 -6.56 0.91
N ALA A 161 8.45 -7.43 0.16
CA ALA A 161 8.83 -8.74 0.67
C ALA A 161 9.98 -8.57 1.68
N LEU A 162 9.78 -9.08 2.89
CA LEU A 162 10.73 -8.94 4.00
C LEU A 162 11.31 -10.31 4.39
N PRO A 163 12.54 -10.34 4.95
CA PRO A 163 13.11 -11.57 5.50
C PRO A 163 12.16 -12.25 6.48
N GLY A 164 12.08 -13.58 6.42
CA GLY A 164 11.20 -14.38 7.29
C GLY A 164 9.78 -14.58 6.76
N TYR A 165 9.30 -13.80 5.77
CA TYR A 165 7.95 -14.01 5.20
C TYR A 165 7.75 -15.42 4.64
N ARG A 166 8.77 -16.01 4.02
CA ARG A 166 8.73 -17.41 3.55
C ARG A 166 8.32 -18.35 4.67
N GLU A 167 8.96 -18.21 5.84
CA GLU A 167 8.68 -19.09 6.97
C GLU A 167 7.35 -18.77 7.63
N LEU A 168 7.00 -17.49 7.77
CA LEU A 168 5.69 -17.08 8.28
C LEU A 168 4.53 -17.57 7.40
N LEU A 169 4.73 -17.63 6.09
CA LEU A 169 3.76 -18.20 5.14
C LEU A 169 3.70 -19.72 5.29
N LYS A 170 4.84 -20.42 5.30
CA LYS A 170 4.89 -21.88 5.45
C LYS A 170 4.28 -22.37 6.75
N THR A 171 4.52 -21.65 7.83
CA THR A 171 4.00 -21.99 9.16
C THR A 171 2.54 -21.58 9.34
N GLY A 172 1.95 -20.84 8.39
CA GLY A 172 0.56 -20.40 8.42
C GLY A 172 0.31 -19.22 9.36
N VAL A 173 1.34 -18.48 9.77
CA VAL A 173 1.20 -17.22 10.49
C VAL A 173 0.67 -16.15 9.53
N ILE A 174 1.31 -15.99 8.37
CA ILE A 174 0.80 -15.19 7.26
C ILE A 174 0.05 -16.13 6.31
N HIS A 175 -1.12 -15.71 5.84
CA HIS A 175 -1.98 -16.52 4.98
C HIS A 175 -1.96 -16.06 3.52
N LEU A 176 -1.64 -14.78 3.31
CA LEU A 176 -1.50 -14.18 2.00
C LEU A 176 -0.53 -13.00 2.11
N ALA A 177 0.45 -12.95 1.23
CA ALA A 177 1.30 -11.79 1.03
C ALA A 177 1.18 -11.32 -0.42
N VAL A 178 0.99 -10.02 -0.62
CA VAL A 178 1.06 -9.37 -1.92
C VAL A 178 2.28 -8.48 -1.91
N VAL A 179 3.26 -8.82 -2.76
CA VAL A 179 4.61 -8.22 -2.73
C VAL A 179 4.99 -7.71 -4.12
N PRO A 180 5.83 -6.66 -4.23
CA PRO A 180 6.42 -6.27 -5.50
C PRO A 180 7.27 -7.40 -6.09
N LYS A 181 7.30 -7.51 -7.41
CA LYS A 181 8.21 -8.42 -8.11
C LYS A 181 9.66 -7.98 -7.92
N LEU A 182 10.53 -8.91 -7.52
CA LEU A 182 11.96 -8.67 -7.35
C LEU A 182 12.71 -8.67 -8.68
N GLU A 183 12.23 -9.50 -9.61
CA GLU A 183 12.81 -9.62 -10.93
C GLU A 183 12.06 -8.73 -11.93
N THR A 184 12.80 -7.84 -12.61
CA THR A 184 12.33 -7.08 -13.77
C THR A 184 12.28 -7.93 -15.05
N THR A 185 12.51 -9.24 -14.93
CA THR A 185 12.67 -10.17 -16.04
C THR A 185 11.35 -10.27 -16.80
N ASN A 186 11.30 -9.61 -17.96
CA ASN A 186 10.16 -9.46 -18.86
C ASN A 186 9.00 -8.63 -18.30
N ILE A 187 9.25 -7.34 -18.03
CA ILE A 187 8.23 -6.35 -18.35
C ILE A 187 7.94 -6.48 -19.85
N GLY A 188 6.91 -7.24 -20.22
CA GLY A 188 6.46 -7.32 -21.59
C GLY A 188 6.33 -5.91 -22.16
N THR A 189 6.82 -5.68 -23.37
CA THR A 189 6.79 -4.35 -24.01
C THR A 189 5.36 -3.84 -24.24
N ALA A 190 4.37 -4.72 -24.11
CA ALA A 190 2.96 -4.38 -24.18
C ALA A 190 2.53 -3.50 -22.99
N GLN A 191 1.87 -2.39 -23.31
CA GLN A 191 1.22 -1.55 -22.33
C GLN A 191 0.09 -2.33 -21.63
N PRO A 192 -0.01 -2.30 -20.29
CA PRO A 192 -1.11 -2.93 -19.56
C PRO A 192 -2.46 -2.36 -20.00
N LYS A 193 -3.44 -3.23 -20.27
CA LYS A 193 -4.77 -2.85 -20.77
C LYS A 193 -5.86 -2.94 -19.70
N SER A 194 -5.58 -3.65 -18.61
CA SER A 194 -6.52 -3.86 -17.50
C SER A 194 -5.83 -3.63 -16.14
N LEU A 195 -6.63 -3.47 -15.08
CA LEU A 195 -6.09 -3.46 -13.70
C LEU A 195 -5.38 -4.77 -13.38
N ARG A 196 -5.84 -5.90 -13.91
CA ARG A 196 -5.18 -7.18 -13.68
C ARG A 196 -3.83 -7.24 -14.37
N ASP A 197 -3.70 -6.69 -15.58
CA ASP A 197 -2.43 -6.60 -16.30
C ASP A 197 -1.43 -5.71 -15.54
N TRP A 198 -1.91 -4.58 -14.99
CA TRP A 198 -1.09 -3.70 -14.15
C TRP A 198 -0.59 -4.44 -12.90
N PHE A 199 -1.45 -5.24 -12.28
CA PHE A 199 -1.07 -6.05 -11.12
C PHE A 199 -0.04 -7.11 -11.48
N ASP A 200 -0.37 -7.98 -12.45
CA ASP A 200 0.44 -9.14 -12.83
C ASP A 200 1.82 -8.72 -13.38
N ARG A 201 1.97 -7.47 -13.82
CA ARG A 201 3.25 -6.89 -14.23
C ARG A 201 4.14 -6.50 -13.05
N GLU A 202 3.58 -5.97 -11.98
CA GLU A 202 4.36 -5.28 -10.92
C GLU A 202 4.39 -6.05 -9.58
N TYR A 203 3.45 -6.98 -9.36
CA TYR A 203 3.27 -7.66 -8.08
C TYR A 203 3.10 -9.17 -8.22
N ASP A 204 3.42 -9.87 -7.14
CA ASP A 204 3.16 -11.29 -6.94
C ASP A 204 2.23 -11.53 -5.75
N ILE A 205 1.41 -12.57 -5.89
CA ILE A 205 0.60 -13.14 -4.82
C ILE A 205 1.37 -14.35 -4.28
N VAL A 206 1.66 -14.32 -2.98
CA VAL A 206 2.37 -15.40 -2.29
C VAL A 206 1.47 -15.97 -1.20
N THR A 207 1.24 -17.27 -1.29
CA THR A 207 0.46 -18.08 -0.33
C THR A 207 1.38 -19.10 0.33
N PRO A 208 0.95 -19.82 1.37
CA PRO A 208 1.72 -20.93 1.93
C PRO A 208 2.20 -21.94 0.86
N ALA A 209 1.36 -22.22 -0.15
CA ALA A 209 1.68 -23.14 -1.24
C ALA A 209 2.75 -22.62 -2.22
N THR A 210 2.98 -21.30 -2.26
CA THR A 210 3.93 -20.66 -3.18
C THR A 210 5.04 -19.91 -2.45
N ALA A 211 5.20 -20.14 -1.13
CA ALA A 211 6.15 -19.43 -0.28
C ALA A 211 7.61 -19.57 -0.74
N ASP A 212 7.95 -20.67 -1.42
CA ASP A 212 9.29 -20.92 -1.95
C ASP A 212 9.71 -19.97 -3.09
N ARG A 213 8.78 -19.16 -3.62
CA ARG A 213 9.09 -18.08 -4.57
C ARG A 213 9.80 -16.90 -3.93
N LEU A 214 9.71 -16.75 -2.60
CA LEU A 214 10.43 -15.74 -1.85
C LEU A 214 11.87 -16.24 -1.62
N SER A 215 12.78 -15.82 -2.49
CA SER A 215 14.21 -16.12 -2.40
C SER A 215 14.97 -15.00 -1.69
N PHE A 216 15.06 -15.10 -0.36
CA PHE A 216 15.95 -14.30 0.49
C PHE A 216 16.65 -15.23 1.48
#